data_AF-A0A8T0EVA7-F1
#
_entry.id   AF-A0A8T0EVA7-F1
#
_cell.length_a   1.000
_cell.length_b   1.000
_cell.length_c   1.000
_cell.angle_alpha   90.00
_cell.angle_beta   90.00
_cell.angle_gamma   90.00
#
_symmetry.space_group_name_H-M   'P 1'
#
loop_
_entity.id
_entity.type
_entity.pdbx_description
1 polymer ?
#
loop_
_entity_poly.entity_id
_entity_poly.type
_entity_poly.pdbx_seq_one_letter_code
_entity_poly.pdbx_strand_id
1 'polypeptide(L)'
;MAKYKIIDYVYPTAGELARLILQYKDVEYDDEKVDSPDRIYEAEEDLVGKNNEEAAICDMVMDGLGVMFSKVRGNQISKLDAKQQIALFKQMIEEDVPRFLAKYERFLERSDLKSGYLASEQLTWCDLGVALTFAGMQIRQPKLLEKYPHLKNFVDKVTANEVVSHFIETELAPSAVLRKNSM
;
A
#
# COMPACT_ATOMS: atom_id res chain seq x y z
N MET A 1 26.52 -10.76 -4.81
CA MET A 1 25.48 -11.28 -3.89
C MET A 1 24.56 -10.12 -3.62
N ALA A 2 23.26 -10.30 -3.84
CA ALA A 2 22.28 -9.29 -3.51
C ALA A 2 22.43 -8.90 -2.03
N LYS A 3 22.40 -7.60 -1.73
CA LYS A 3 22.53 -7.10 -0.36
C LYS A 3 21.29 -7.41 0.48
N TYR A 4 20.13 -7.48 -0.18
CA TYR A 4 18.85 -7.68 0.45
C TYR A 4 18.16 -8.94 -0.10
N LYS A 5 17.46 -9.65 0.79
CA LYS A 5 16.58 -10.76 0.45
C LYS A 5 15.20 -10.46 0.99
N ILE A 6 14.21 -10.32 0.11
CA ILE A 6 12.81 -10.20 0.47
C ILE A 6 12.24 -11.61 0.58
N ILE A 7 11.72 -11.96 1.75
CA ILE A 7 10.92 -13.17 1.95
C ILE A 7 9.51 -12.70 2.30
N ASP A 8 8.59 -12.86 1.37
CA ASP A 8 7.23 -12.34 1.50
C ASP A 8 6.25 -13.19 0.70
N TYR A 9 4.95 -12.94 0.77
CA TYR A 9 3.97 -13.85 0.19
C TYR A 9 3.82 -13.70 -1.32
N VAL A 10 3.22 -14.72 -1.95
CA VAL A 10 2.75 -14.65 -3.35
C VAL A 10 1.59 -13.66 -3.56
N TYR A 11 1.02 -13.12 -2.49
CA TYR A 11 -0.12 -12.19 -2.53
C TYR A 11 0.24 -10.80 -1.94
N PRO A 12 -0.53 -9.74 -2.30
CA PRO A 12 -0.26 -8.37 -1.85
C PRO A 12 -0.11 -8.17 -0.34
N THR A 13 1.08 -7.78 0.10
CA THR A 13 1.37 -7.36 1.49
C THR A 13 2.27 -6.12 1.53
N ALA A 14 2.77 -5.75 2.72
CA ALA A 14 3.79 -4.73 2.84
C ALA A 14 5.11 -5.07 2.09
N GLY A 15 5.35 -6.31 1.68
CA GLY A 15 6.51 -6.63 0.85
C GLY A 15 6.37 -6.17 -0.60
N GLU A 16 5.18 -5.86 -1.10
CA GLU A 16 5.05 -5.13 -2.39
C GLU A 16 5.64 -3.73 -2.28
N LEU A 17 5.45 -3.06 -1.14
CA LEU A 17 6.06 -1.76 -0.89
C LEU A 17 7.58 -1.87 -0.80
N ALA A 18 8.11 -2.88 -0.12
CA ALA A 18 9.55 -3.13 -0.06
C ALA A 18 10.14 -3.41 -1.46
N ARG A 19 9.50 -4.25 -2.27
CA ARG A 19 9.93 -4.52 -3.67
C ARG A 19 9.92 -3.23 -4.49
N LEU A 20 8.85 -2.44 -4.41
CA LEU A 20 8.76 -1.19 -5.16
C LEU A 20 9.87 -0.22 -4.74
N ILE A 21 10.16 -0.10 -3.45
CA ILE A 21 11.25 0.77 -2.95
C ILE A 21 12.59 0.35 -3.57
N LEU A 22 12.92 -0.96 -3.54
CA LEU A 22 14.18 -1.46 -4.09
C LEU A 22 14.26 -1.28 -5.61
N GLN A 23 13.17 -1.53 -6.34
CA GLN A 23 13.10 -1.27 -7.77
C GLN A 23 13.22 0.23 -8.11
N TYR A 24 12.55 1.09 -7.34
CA TYR A 24 12.63 2.54 -7.51
C TYR A 24 14.05 3.09 -7.33
N LYS A 25 14.83 2.42 -6.49
CA LYS A 25 16.22 2.78 -6.19
C LYS A 25 17.24 2.05 -7.09
N ASP A 26 16.79 1.22 -8.03
CA ASP A 26 17.65 0.39 -8.88
C ASP A 26 18.61 -0.49 -8.05
N VAL A 27 18.10 -1.07 -6.94
CA VAL A 27 18.86 -1.93 -6.03
C VAL A 27 18.54 -3.39 -6.32
N GLU A 28 19.55 -4.21 -6.61
CA GLU A 28 19.39 -5.66 -6.75
C GLU A 28 19.01 -6.34 -5.42
N TYR A 29 18.02 -7.23 -5.46
CA TYR A 29 17.54 -8.01 -4.32
C TYR A 29 17.16 -9.43 -4.73
N ASP A 30 17.31 -10.37 -3.79
CA ASP A 30 16.77 -11.73 -3.94
C ASP A 30 15.30 -11.73 -3.50
N ASP A 31 14.37 -12.21 -4.34
CA ASP A 31 12.93 -12.29 -4.02
C ASP A 31 12.50 -13.75 -3.81
N GLU A 32 12.11 -14.09 -2.59
CA GLU A 32 11.53 -15.38 -2.24
C GLU A 32 10.05 -15.20 -1.87
N LYS A 33 9.17 -15.64 -2.78
CA LYS A 33 7.72 -15.63 -2.55
C LYS A 33 7.31 -16.93 -1.82
N VAL A 34 6.75 -16.84 -0.61
CA VAL A 34 6.37 -17.97 0.26
C VAL A 34 4.85 -18.03 0.53
N ASP A 35 4.32 -19.20 0.86
CA ASP A 35 2.88 -19.37 1.15
C ASP A 35 2.51 -19.19 2.65
N SER A 36 3.48 -18.96 3.55
CA SER A 36 3.32 -19.11 5.01
C SER A 36 3.94 -17.96 5.83
N PRO A 37 3.43 -17.64 7.05
CA PRO A 37 3.61 -16.32 7.63
C PRO A 37 4.73 -16.20 8.65
N ASP A 38 5.94 -15.95 8.18
CA ASP A 38 7.03 -15.43 9.02
C ASP A 38 7.55 -14.11 8.41
N ARG A 39 7.48 -13.00 9.17
CA ARG A 39 7.82 -11.63 8.72
C ARG A 39 9.15 -11.16 9.29
N ILE A 40 9.98 -10.53 8.46
CA ILE A 40 10.97 -9.50 8.86
C ILE A 40 11.01 -8.44 7.74
N TYR A 41 10.98 -7.14 8.09
CA TYR A 41 11.21 -6.03 7.16
C TYR A 41 12.35 -5.14 7.70
N GLU A 42 13.24 -4.69 6.81
CA GLU A 42 14.19 -3.61 7.06
C GLU A 42 13.85 -2.46 6.11
N ALA A 43 13.70 -1.23 6.61
CA ALA A 43 13.38 -0.04 5.83
C ALA A 43 14.65 0.68 5.37
N GLU A 44 14.63 1.29 4.17
CA GLU A 44 15.73 2.13 3.67
C GLU A 44 15.63 3.58 4.16
N GLU A 45 16.78 4.14 4.57
CA GLU A 45 16.91 5.43 5.26
C GLU A 45 16.58 6.66 4.38
N ASP A 46 16.61 6.55 3.04
CA ASP A 46 16.48 7.69 2.12
C ASP A 46 15.04 8.02 1.66
N LEU A 47 14.04 7.24 2.08
CA LEU A 47 12.63 7.50 1.74
C LEU A 47 11.77 7.88 2.94
N VAL A 48 12.36 7.94 4.14
CA VAL A 48 11.68 8.16 5.43
C VAL A 48 11.23 9.62 5.62
N GLY A 49 11.74 10.55 4.82
CA GLY A 49 11.59 11.99 5.04
C GLY A 49 12.88 12.59 5.60
N LYS A 50 13.07 13.91 5.44
CA LYS A 50 14.35 14.57 5.74
C LYS A 50 14.59 14.83 7.22
N ASN A 51 13.55 14.73 8.03
CA ASN A 51 13.58 15.01 9.46
C ASN A 51 12.57 14.14 10.21
N ASN A 52 12.65 14.15 11.53
CA ASN A 52 11.80 13.33 12.40
C ASN A 52 10.30 13.64 12.27
N GLU A 53 9.94 14.87 11.90
CA GLU A 53 8.52 15.24 11.72
C GLU A 53 7.96 14.61 10.44
N GLU A 54 8.69 14.71 9.32
CA GLU A 54 8.33 14.05 8.06
C GLU A 54 8.26 12.51 8.24
N ALA A 55 9.21 11.93 8.97
CA ALA A 55 9.22 10.51 9.32
C ALA A 55 7.98 10.11 10.13
N ALA A 56 7.67 10.86 11.19
CA ALA A 56 6.51 10.58 12.04
C ALA A 56 5.19 10.72 11.27
N ILE A 57 5.09 11.65 10.31
CA ILE A 57 3.92 11.76 9.44
C ILE A 57 3.79 10.51 8.58
N CYS A 58 4.89 10.02 7.98
CA CYS A 58 4.85 8.79 7.21
C CYS A 58 4.44 7.57 8.03
N ASP A 59 4.97 7.42 9.25
CA ASP A 59 4.57 6.35 10.16
C ASP A 59 3.08 6.42 10.48
N MET A 60 2.58 7.59 10.88
CA MET A 60 1.15 7.81 11.16
C MET A 60 0.26 7.46 9.96
N VAL A 61 0.66 7.87 8.75
CA VAL A 61 -0.06 7.59 7.51
C VAL A 61 -0.16 6.09 7.26
N MET A 62 0.96 5.36 7.44
CA MET A 62 1.05 3.93 7.17
C MET A 62 0.40 3.08 8.26
N ASP A 63 0.47 3.51 9.52
CA ASP A 63 -0.32 2.95 10.62
C ASP A 63 -1.82 3.07 10.33
N GLY A 64 -2.25 4.20 9.75
CA GLY A 64 -3.63 4.38 9.28
C GLY A 64 -4.06 3.28 8.31
N LEU A 65 -3.23 2.95 7.32
CA LEU A 65 -3.49 1.84 6.40
C LEU A 65 -3.49 0.49 7.13
N GLY A 66 -2.56 0.29 8.06
CA GLY A 66 -2.50 -0.91 8.91
C GLY A 66 -3.81 -1.13 9.66
N VAL A 67 -4.33 -0.08 10.29
CA VAL A 67 -5.62 -0.12 11.01
C VAL A 67 -6.78 -0.38 10.05
N MET A 68 -6.79 0.22 8.86
CA MET A 68 -7.81 -0.03 7.84
C MET A 68 -7.93 -1.52 7.49
N PHE A 69 -6.80 -2.23 7.39
CA PHE A 69 -6.78 -3.66 7.06
C PHE A 69 -6.75 -4.60 8.27
N SER A 70 -6.69 -4.08 9.50
CA SER A 70 -6.49 -4.89 10.71
C SER A 70 -7.52 -6.01 10.88
N LYS A 71 -8.78 -5.76 10.52
CA LYS A 71 -9.88 -6.73 10.60
C LYS A 71 -9.71 -7.94 9.69
N VAL A 72 -8.94 -7.85 8.61
CA VAL A 72 -8.74 -8.95 7.64
C VAL A 72 -7.31 -9.48 7.62
N ARG A 73 -6.39 -8.83 8.34
CA ARG A 73 -4.97 -9.22 8.43
C ARG A 73 -4.58 -9.85 9.77
N GLY A 74 -5.53 -10.02 10.70
CA GLY A 74 -5.27 -10.66 11.99
C GLY A 74 -4.99 -12.15 11.87
N ASN A 75 -4.13 -12.69 12.74
CA ASN A 75 -3.76 -14.12 12.75
C ASN A 75 -4.96 -15.05 13.04
N GLN A 76 -6.04 -14.52 13.62
CA GLN A 76 -7.27 -15.23 13.85
C GLN A 76 -8.11 -15.45 12.57
N ILE A 77 -7.86 -14.68 11.51
CA ILE A 77 -8.69 -14.70 10.30
C ILE A 77 -8.57 -16.02 9.53
N SER A 78 -7.38 -16.63 9.51
CA SER A 78 -7.15 -17.95 8.89
C SER A 78 -7.91 -19.09 9.58
N LYS A 79 -8.42 -18.86 10.80
CA LYS A 79 -9.19 -19.84 11.59
C LYS A 79 -10.70 -19.70 11.37
N LEU A 80 -11.15 -18.66 10.67
CA LEU A 80 -12.56 -18.42 10.38
C LEU A 80 -13.01 -19.22 9.16
N ASP A 81 -14.29 -19.58 9.13
CA ASP A 81 -14.88 -20.19 7.94
C ASP A 81 -15.00 -19.16 6.80
N ALA A 82 -15.21 -19.65 5.56
CA ALA A 82 -15.28 -18.80 4.38
C ALA A 82 -16.38 -17.72 4.49
N LYS A 83 -17.52 -18.03 5.11
CA LYS A 83 -18.64 -17.10 5.26
C LYS A 83 -18.28 -15.97 6.23
N GLN A 84 -17.60 -16.28 7.33
CA GLN A 84 -17.09 -15.32 8.29
C GLN A 84 -16.01 -14.42 7.67
N GLN A 85 -15.08 -14.98 6.88
CA GLN A 85 -14.06 -14.21 6.18
C GLN A 85 -14.69 -13.24 5.16
N ILE A 86 -15.67 -13.70 4.38
CA ILE A 86 -16.42 -12.85 3.43
C ILE A 86 -17.15 -11.73 4.17
N ALA A 87 -17.79 -12.02 5.31
CA ALA A 87 -18.51 -11.01 6.09
C ALA A 87 -17.57 -9.91 6.62
N LEU A 88 -16.40 -10.29 7.14
CA LEU A 88 -15.39 -9.32 7.60
C LEU A 88 -14.82 -8.49 6.45
N PHE A 89 -14.53 -9.13 5.31
CA PHE A 89 -14.07 -8.41 4.13
C PHE A 89 -15.11 -7.40 3.65
N LYS A 90 -16.39 -7.81 3.59
CA LYS A 90 -17.49 -6.92 3.22
C LYS A 90 -17.60 -5.73 4.19
N GLN A 91 -17.57 -5.99 5.50
CA GLN A 91 -17.60 -4.93 6.51
C GLN A 91 -16.44 -3.95 6.34
N MET A 92 -15.21 -4.44 6.13
CA MET A 92 -14.05 -3.59 5.90
C MET A 92 -14.26 -2.70 4.65
N ILE A 93 -14.75 -3.26 3.55
CA ILE A 93 -15.01 -2.51 2.31
C ILE A 93 -16.14 -1.48 2.46
N GLU A 94 -17.20 -1.80 3.20
CA GLU A 94 -18.38 -0.93 3.32
C GLU A 94 -18.22 0.15 4.41
N GLU A 95 -17.48 -0.14 5.48
CA GLU A 95 -17.37 0.76 6.64
C GLU A 95 -15.99 1.40 6.76
N ASP A 96 -14.94 0.58 6.81
CA ASP A 96 -13.59 1.07 7.13
C ASP A 96 -12.96 1.79 5.95
N VAL A 97 -13.03 1.22 4.76
CA VAL A 97 -12.42 1.81 3.55
C VAL A 97 -12.95 3.23 3.30
N PRO A 98 -14.28 3.50 3.21
CA PRO A 98 -14.78 4.86 3.01
C PRO A 98 -14.36 5.82 4.11
N ARG A 99 -14.34 5.35 5.37
CA ARG A 99 -13.91 6.16 6.52
C ARG A 99 -12.44 6.57 6.40
N PHE A 100 -11.56 5.69 5.96
CA PHE A 100 -10.14 5.99 5.77
C PHE A 100 -9.89 6.83 4.51
N LEU A 101 -10.57 6.55 3.40
CA LEU A 101 -10.53 7.40 2.20
C LEU A 101 -10.91 8.85 2.53
N ALA A 102 -11.97 9.06 3.32
CA ALA A 102 -12.37 10.39 3.76
C ALA A 102 -11.35 11.08 4.68
N LYS A 103 -10.54 10.32 5.43
CA LYS A 103 -9.45 10.88 6.25
C LYS A 103 -8.28 11.31 5.37
N TYR A 104 -7.83 10.46 4.45
CA TYR A 104 -6.73 10.79 3.53
C TYR A 104 -7.10 11.94 2.58
N GLU A 105 -8.35 11.98 2.12
CA GLU A 105 -8.87 13.12 1.34
C GLU A 105 -8.72 14.43 2.11
N ARG A 106 -9.20 14.48 3.36
CA ARG A 106 -9.09 15.68 4.20
C ARG A 106 -7.64 16.00 4.56
N PHE A 107 -6.81 14.98 4.71
CA PHE A 107 -5.38 15.15 5.00
C PHE A 107 -4.70 15.88 3.84
N LEU A 108 -4.92 15.42 2.60
CA LEU A 108 -4.40 16.06 1.39
C LEU A 108 -5.02 17.43 1.13
N GLU A 109 -6.33 17.59 1.35
CA GLU A 109 -7.04 18.88 1.23
C GLU A 109 -6.45 19.95 2.16
N ARG A 110 -6.00 19.55 3.35
CA ARG A 110 -5.47 20.46 4.39
C ARG A 110 -3.95 20.61 4.35
N SER A 111 -3.27 19.85 3.49
CA SER A 111 -1.82 19.92 3.36
C SER A 111 -1.41 21.28 2.78
N ASP A 112 -0.36 21.87 3.34
CA ASP A 112 0.28 23.08 2.84
C ASP A 112 1.46 22.78 1.90
N LEU A 113 1.78 21.49 1.69
CA LEU A 113 2.82 21.04 0.78
C LEU A 113 2.45 21.34 -0.67
N LYS A 114 3.37 22.00 -1.38
CA LYS A 114 3.16 22.32 -2.81
C LYS A 114 3.34 21.10 -3.70
N SER A 115 4.09 20.11 -3.23
CA SER A 115 4.28 18.83 -3.90
C SER A 115 2.98 18.05 -4.04
N GLY A 116 1.99 18.22 -3.16
CA GLY A 116 0.83 17.34 -3.11
C GLY A 116 1.17 15.89 -2.71
N TYR A 117 2.34 15.67 -2.09
CA TYR A 117 2.68 14.43 -1.37
C TYR A 117 2.20 14.51 0.08
N LEU A 118 2.29 13.41 0.82
CA LEU A 118 1.70 13.26 2.14
C LEU A 118 2.57 13.88 3.25
N ALA A 119 3.87 13.60 3.23
CA ALA A 119 4.74 13.93 4.36
C ALA A 119 5.79 15.01 4.05
N SER A 120 6.20 15.16 2.78
CA SER A 120 7.33 15.99 2.39
C SER A 120 7.11 16.68 1.05
N GLU A 121 7.94 17.68 0.73
CA GLU A 121 8.00 18.24 -0.63
C GLU A 121 8.61 17.24 -1.64
N GLN A 122 9.15 16.13 -1.16
CA GLN A 122 9.70 15.03 -1.95
C GLN A 122 8.89 13.75 -1.78
N LEU A 123 9.03 12.83 -2.74
CA LEU A 123 8.41 11.52 -2.66
C LEU A 123 9.01 10.72 -1.50
N THR A 124 8.14 10.11 -0.69
CA THR A 124 8.51 9.28 0.46
C THR A 124 7.94 7.87 0.35
N TRP A 125 8.38 6.97 1.24
CA TRP A 125 7.90 5.59 1.26
C TRP A 125 6.40 5.48 1.58
N CYS A 126 5.87 6.41 2.39
CA CYS A 126 4.44 6.42 2.69
C CYS A 126 3.59 6.85 1.49
N ASP A 127 4.13 7.72 0.61
CA ASP A 127 3.45 8.06 -0.64
C ASP A 127 3.29 6.82 -1.54
N LEU A 128 4.38 6.06 -1.69
CA LEU A 128 4.39 4.80 -2.44
C LEU A 128 3.41 3.78 -1.83
N GLY A 129 3.41 3.62 -0.51
CA GLY A 129 2.56 2.67 0.20
C GLY A 129 1.07 2.97 0.05
N VAL A 130 0.68 4.24 0.17
CA VAL A 130 -0.71 4.69 0.00
C VAL A 130 -1.15 4.56 -1.45
N ALA A 131 -0.32 5.01 -2.40
CA ALA A 131 -0.62 4.94 -3.82
C ALA A 131 -0.78 3.49 -4.31
N LEU A 132 0.16 2.60 -3.97
CA LEU A 132 0.06 1.17 -4.29
C LEU A 132 -1.20 0.54 -3.72
N THR A 133 -1.52 0.85 -2.46
CA THR A 133 -2.71 0.30 -1.79
C THR A 133 -3.98 0.65 -2.56
N PHE A 134 -4.18 1.93 -2.88
CA PHE A 134 -5.39 2.36 -3.54
C PHE A 134 -5.43 2.02 -5.03
N ALA A 135 -4.29 2.02 -5.73
CA ALA A 135 -4.18 1.51 -7.09
C ALA A 135 -4.60 0.03 -7.14
N GLY A 136 -4.07 -0.81 -6.23
CA GLY A 136 -4.43 -2.22 -6.12
C GLY A 136 -5.92 -2.45 -5.83
N MET A 137 -6.55 -1.57 -5.05
CA MET A 137 -8.01 -1.62 -4.82
C MET A 137 -8.80 -1.15 -6.05
N GLN A 138 -8.33 -0.14 -6.79
CA GLN A 138 -8.96 0.35 -8.01
C GLN A 138 -8.99 -0.68 -9.14
N ILE A 139 -8.04 -1.62 -9.17
CA ILE A 139 -8.08 -2.77 -10.10
C ILE A 139 -9.41 -3.55 -9.96
N ARG A 140 -9.95 -3.65 -8.73
CA ARG A 140 -11.22 -4.34 -8.46
C ARG A 140 -12.41 -3.40 -8.38
N GLN A 141 -12.18 -2.15 -7.98
CA GLN A 141 -13.20 -1.12 -7.85
C GLN A 141 -12.73 0.17 -8.55
N PRO A 142 -12.84 0.27 -9.89
CA PRO A 142 -12.27 1.40 -10.65
C PRO A 142 -12.75 2.78 -10.18
N LYS A 143 -13.97 2.84 -9.63
CA LYS A 143 -14.62 4.05 -9.13
C LYS A 143 -14.33 4.40 -7.67
N LEU A 144 -13.46 3.65 -7.00
CA LEU A 144 -13.19 3.78 -5.57
C LEU A 144 -12.91 5.22 -5.12
N LEU A 145 -12.15 5.96 -5.92
CA LEU A 145 -11.67 7.30 -5.60
C LEU A 145 -12.51 8.44 -6.22
N GLU A 146 -13.59 8.15 -6.94
CA GLU A 146 -14.37 9.19 -7.67
C GLU A 146 -14.89 10.31 -6.75
N LYS A 147 -15.14 10.02 -5.46
CA LYS A 147 -15.65 10.99 -4.48
C LYS A 147 -14.55 11.71 -3.68
N TYR A 148 -13.29 11.40 -3.96
CA TYR A 148 -12.13 11.86 -3.19
C TYR A 148 -11.10 12.48 -4.16
N PRO A 149 -11.38 13.67 -4.72
CA PRO A 149 -10.57 14.25 -5.80
C PRO A 149 -9.11 14.52 -5.40
N HIS A 150 -8.82 14.95 -4.18
CA HIS A 150 -7.43 15.21 -3.76
C HIS A 150 -6.65 13.90 -3.66
N LEU A 151 -7.26 12.88 -3.04
CA LEU A 151 -6.69 11.55 -2.96
C LEU A 151 -6.53 10.91 -4.34
N LYS A 152 -7.52 11.06 -5.22
CA LYS A 152 -7.41 10.58 -6.60
C LYS A 152 -6.23 11.22 -7.32
N ASN A 153 -6.10 12.55 -7.25
CA ASN A 153 -4.99 13.26 -7.89
C ASN A 153 -3.63 12.83 -7.32
N PHE A 154 -3.55 12.62 -6.01
CA PHE A 154 -2.36 12.08 -5.37
C PHE A 154 -2.00 10.69 -5.89
N VAL A 155 -2.97 9.76 -5.93
CA VAL A 155 -2.73 8.39 -6.44
C VAL A 155 -2.30 8.46 -7.90
N ASP A 156 -3.04 9.16 -8.76
CA ASP A 156 -2.72 9.32 -10.17
C ASP A 156 -1.28 9.85 -10.34
N LYS A 157 -0.89 10.86 -9.58
CA LYS A 157 0.44 11.46 -9.60
C LYS A 157 1.54 10.46 -9.26
N VAL A 158 1.40 9.72 -8.15
CA VAL A 158 2.42 8.76 -7.71
C VAL A 158 2.51 7.59 -8.69
N THR A 159 1.36 7.11 -9.20
CA THR A 159 1.32 6.01 -10.17
C THR A 159 1.79 6.39 -11.57
N ALA A 160 1.85 7.68 -11.91
CA ALA A 160 2.41 8.15 -13.17
C ALA A 160 3.96 8.07 -13.22
N ASN A 161 4.62 7.79 -12.10
CA ASN A 161 6.04 7.48 -12.11
C ASN A 161 6.30 6.17 -12.87
N GLU A 162 7.26 6.17 -13.79
CA GLU A 162 7.52 5.03 -14.69
C GLU A 162 7.80 3.72 -13.95
N VAL A 163 8.60 3.75 -12.87
CA VAL A 163 8.91 2.55 -12.09
C VAL A 163 7.68 2.03 -11.35
N VAL A 164 6.89 2.94 -10.77
CA VAL A 164 5.65 2.59 -10.06
C VAL A 164 4.62 2.01 -11.03
N SER A 165 4.41 2.66 -12.18
CA SER A 165 3.50 2.20 -13.23
C SER A 165 3.89 0.81 -13.72
N HIS A 166 5.18 0.61 -14.01
CA HIS A 166 5.69 -0.67 -14.45
C HIS A 166 5.45 -1.78 -13.42
N PHE A 167 5.77 -1.53 -12.14
CA PHE A 167 5.53 -2.48 -11.05
C PHE A 167 4.04 -2.82 -10.90
N ILE A 168 3.15 -1.84 -11.05
CA ILE A 168 1.70 -2.08 -10.99
C ILE A 168 1.27 -3.05 -12.09
N GLU A 169 1.78 -2.87 -13.30
CA GLU A 169 1.43 -3.69 -14.46
C GLU A 169 2.00 -5.12 -14.37
N THR A 170 3.25 -5.26 -13.91
CA THR A 170 3.98 -6.53 -13.95
C THR A 170 3.85 -7.38 -12.69
N GLU A 171 3.67 -6.75 -11.52
CA GLU A 171 3.63 -7.46 -10.23
C GLU A 171 2.25 -7.36 -9.58
N LEU A 172 1.73 -6.14 -9.38
CA LEU A 172 0.50 -5.92 -8.59
C LEU A 172 -0.76 -6.39 -9.31
N ALA A 173 -0.92 -6.08 -10.59
CA ALA A 173 -2.13 -6.43 -11.34
C ALA A 173 -2.30 -7.95 -11.49
N PRO A 174 -1.25 -8.73 -11.85
CA PRO A 174 -1.34 -10.19 -11.86
C PRO A 174 -1.69 -10.77 -10.49
N SER A 175 -1.06 -10.29 -9.40
CA SER A 175 -1.32 -10.78 -8.03
C SER A 175 -2.75 -10.44 -7.57
N ALA A 176 -3.29 -9.29 -7.96
CA ALA A 176 -4.65 -8.88 -7.66
C ALA A 176 -5.72 -9.68 -8.42
N VAL A 177 -5.41 -10.18 -9.62
CA VAL A 177 -6.31 -10.97 -10.47
C VAL A 177 -6.38 -12.44 -10.03
N LEU A 178 -5.28 -13.04 -9.57
CA LEU A 178 -5.24 -14.43 -9.09
C LEU A 178 -6.32 -14.70 -8.02
N ARG A 179 -6.59 -13.73 -7.14
CA ARG A 179 -7.60 -13.86 -6.07
C ARG A 179 -9.06 -13.87 -6.59
N LYS A 180 -9.34 -13.38 -7.81
CA LYS A 180 -10.70 -13.40 -8.38
C LYS A 180 -11.15 -14.82 -8.74
N ASN A 181 -10.21 -15.71 -9.05
CA ASN A 181 -10.48 -17.07 -9.49
C ASN A 181 -10.39 -18.13 -8.37
N SER A 182 -10.03 -17.71 -7.15
CA SER A 182 -9.85 -18.60 -5.98
C SER A 182 -10.88 -18.34 -4.87
N MET A 183 -11.89 -17.50 -5.11
CA MET A 183 -13.05 -17.26 -4.25
C MET A 183 -14.32 -17.64 -5.02
#